data_AF-A0A4Y8P7R9-F1
#
_entry.id   AF-A0A4Y8P7R9-F1
#
_cell.length_a   1.000
_cell.length_b   1.000
_cell.length_c   1.000
_cell.angle_alpha   90.00
_cell.angle_beta   90.00
_cell.angle_gamma   90.00
#
_symmetry.space_group_name_H-M   'P 1'
#
loop_
_entity.id
_entity.type
_entity.pdbx_description
1 polymer ?
#
loop_
_entity_poly.entity_id
_entity_poly.type
_entity_poly.pdbx_seq_one_letter_code
_entity_poly.pdbx_strand_id
1 'polypeptide(L)'
;MNQMKPIDMENKTKENNFLLSIRKEQNKTTTSIGTKNNRWKRIENIVGYLFVIILSTIFLYRIILIFPILKNYPWKANFKEEEKILREKENIEKLLLWTNRFHKEIINEINPANLVAAVCFSDVPGLQIEQFHMELLDTSHRIRCILKVHSEEPNSIETLGFYCALVSLAFEKSVGKKVKFEFSNIELPKEKKEQIRATLTCFLSKEDLR
;
A
#
# COMPACT_ATOMS: atom_id res chain seq x y z
N MET A 1 -112.63 -31.77 28.78
CA MET A 1 -112.04 -32.38 29.99
C MET A 1 -110.66 -32.89 29.61
N ASN A 2 -109.62 -32.46 30.34
CA ASN A 2 -108.38 -33.23 30.55
C ASN A 2 -107.65 -32.56 31.72
N GLN A 3 -108.11 -32.86 32.94
CA GLN A 3 -107.34 -32.55 34.14
C GLN A 3 -106.16 -33.51 34.17
N MET A 4 -104.95 -32.95 34.07
CA MET A 4 -103.71 -33.70 34.09
C MET A 4 -103.52 -34.34 35.48
N LYS A 5 -103.15 -35.61 35.53
CA LYS A 5 -103.01 -36.37 36.78
C LYS A 5 -101.88 -35.78 37.65
N PRO A 6 -102.02 -35.78 38.99
CA PRO A 6 -101.09 -35.11 39.90
C PRO A 6 -99.64 -35.62 39.83
N ILE A 7 -99.44 -36.88 39.44
CA ILE A 7 -98.11 -37.51 39.30
C ILE A 7 -97.32 -36.93 38.11
N ASP A 8 -98.00 -36.54 37.03
CA ASP A 8 -97.34 -35.93 35.85
C ASP A 8 -96.89 -34.48 36.12
N MET A 9 -97.55 -33.78 37.06
CA MET A 9 -97.14 -32.44 37.48
C MET A 9 -95.84 -32.47 38.29
N GLU A 10 -95.68 -33.43 39.20
CA GLU A 10 -94.47 -33.51 40.03
C GLU A 10 -93.22 -33.86 39.22
N ASN A 11 -93.35 -34.79 38.26
CA ASN A 11 -92.25 -35.18 37.37
C ASN A 11 -91.82 -34.03 36.45
N LYS A 12 -92.77 -33.29 35.85
CA LYS A 12 -92.45 -32.07 35.07
C LYS A 12 -91.74 -31.01 35.91
N THR A 13 -92.09 -30.90 37.19
CA THR A 13 -91.49 -29.89 38.08
C THR A 13 -90.04 -30.25 38.43
N LYS A 14 -89.75 -31.54 38.67
CA LYS A 14 -88.37 -32.01 38.91
C LYS A 14 -87.49 -31.88 37.66
N GLU A 15 -88.03 -32.21 36.49
CA GLU A 15 -87.32 -32.08 35.21
C GLU A 15 -86.99 -30.61 34.89
N ASN A 16 -87.93 -29.69 35.12
CA ASN A 16 -87.69 -28.25 34.95
C ASN A 16 -86.62 -27.72 35.90
N ASN A 17 -86.62 -28.16 37.17
CA ASN A 17 -85.61 -27.75 38.14
C ASN A 17 -84.22 -28.30 37.79
N PHE A 18 -84.14 -29.53 37.27
CA PHE A 18 -82.89 -30.11 36.79
C PHE A 18 -82.34 -29.34 35.58
N LEU A 19 -83.17 -29.03 34.60
CA LEU A 19 -82.79 -28.21 33.43
C LEU A 19 -82.35 -26.79 33.83
N LEU A 20 -82.99 -26.19 34.84
CA LEU A 20 -82.59 -24.88 35.38
C LEU A 20 -81.22 -24.93 36.07
N SER A 21 -80.88 -26.03 36.74
CA SER A 21 -79.58 -26.19 37.40
C SER A 21 -78.44 -26.31 36.38
N ILE A 22 -78.62 -27.13 35.33
CA ILE A 22 -77.66 -27.28 34.23
C ILE A 22 -77.45 -25.95 33.50
N ARG A 23 -78.54 -25.22 33.21
CA ARG A 23 -78.46 -23.90 32.55
C ARG A 23 -77.69 -22.89 33.41
N LYS A 24 -77.87 -22.89 34.73
CA LYS A 24 -77.11 -22.00 35.63
C LYS A 24 -75.62 -22.33 35.66
N GLU A 25 -75.27 -23.61 35.63
CA GLU A 25 -73.88 -24.06 35.67
C GLU A 25 -73.14 -23.77 34.35
N GLN A 26 -73.81 -24.00 33.21
CA GLN A 26 -73.31 -23.60 31.89
C GLN A 26 -73.15 -22.08 31.76
N ASN A 27 -74.08 -21.28 32.31
CA ASN A 27 -73.95 -19.82 32.26
C ASN A 27 -72.77 -19.30 33.09
N LYS A 28 -72.43 -19.94 34.22
CA LYS A 28 -71.26 -19.58 35.05
C LYS A 28 -69.93 -19.88 34.36
N THR A 29 -69.80 -21.05 33.71
CA THR A 29 -68.58 -21.40 32.98
C THR A 29 -68.39 -20.51 31.74
N THR A 30 -69.47 -20.20 31.01
CA THR A 30 -69.41 -19.37 29.80
C THR A 30 -69.01 -17.92 30.11
N THR A 31 -69.52 -17.34 31.21
CA THR A 31 -69.15 -15.98 31.66
C THR A 31 -67.73 -15.90 32.22
N SER A 32 -67.26 -16.92 32.95
CA SER A 32 -65.87 -17.00 33.43
C SER A 32 -64.84 -17.16 32.30
N ILE A 33 -65.18 -17.87 31.23
CA ILE A 33 -64.28 -18.07 30.08
C ILE A 33 -64.22 -16.80 29.21
N GLY A 34 -65.36 -16.15 28.96
CA GLY A 34 -65.41 -14.89 28.20
C GLY A 34 -64.65 -13.74 28.85
N THR A 35 -64.69 -13.63 30.18
CA THR A 35 -63.97 -12.59 30.94
C THR A 35 -62.46 -12.81 30.99
N LYS A 36 -61.99 -14.07 31.04
CA LYS A 36 -60.55 -14.37 30.91
C LYS A 36 -60.04 -14.04 29.51
N ASN A 37 -60.77 -14.40 28.46
CA ASN A 37 -60.33 -14.19 27.08
C ASN A 37 -60.19 -12.69 26.72
N ASN A 38 -61.10 -11.85 27.22
CA ASN A 38 -61.04 -10.40 27.02
C ASN A 38 -59.88 -9.71 27.77
N ARG A 39 -59.40 -10.28 28.88
CA ARG A 39 -58.23 -9.75 29.61
C ARG A 39 -56.93 -10.05 28.87
N TRP A 40 -56.75 -11.27 28.36
CA TRP A 40 -55.58 -11.65 27.57
C TRP A 40 -55.47 -10.82 26.28
N LYS A 41 -56.58 -10.65 25.57
CA LYS A 41 -56.63 -9.81 24.36
C LYS A 41 -56.28 -8.33 24.62
N ARG A 42 -56.58 -7.82 25.82
CA ARG A 42 -56.22 -6.46 26.24
C ARG A 42 -54.72 -6.34 26.55
N ILE A 43 -54.12 -7.36 27.15
CA ILE A 43 -52.69 -7.43 27.45
C ILE A 43 -51.89 -7.55 26.13
N GLU A 44 -52.32 -8.39 25.20
CA GLU A 44 -51.71 -8.52 23.87
C GLU A 44 -51.69 -7.18 23.12
N ASN A 45 -52.81 -6.43 23.15
CA ASN A 45 -52.86 -5.10 22.56
C ASN A 45 -51.87 -4.14 23.22
N ILE A 46 -51.78 -4.12 24.56
CA ILE A 46 -50.84 -3.22 25.28
C ILE A 46 -49.38 -3.57 24.96
N VAL A 47 -49.04 -4.86 24.92
CA VAL A 47 -47.69 -5.32 24.57
C VAL A 47 -47.38 -4.98 23.11
N GLY A 48 -48.34 -5.12 22.20
CA GLY A 48 -48.21 -4.71 20.81
C GLY A 48 -47.94 -3.20 20.67
N TYR A 49 -48.67 -2.35 21.39
CA TYR A 49 -48.43 -0.91 21.40
C TYR A 49 -47.04 -0.55 21.95
N LEU A 50 -46.62 -1.17 23.06
CA LEU A 50 -45.28 -0.98 23.62
C LEU A 50 -44.18 -1.37 22.63
N PHE A 51 -44.35 -2.51 21.94
CA PHE A 51 -43.40 -2.98 20.93
C PHE A 51 -43.27 -1.98 19.77
N VAL A 52 -44.39 -1.43 19.27
CA VAL A 52 -44.38 -0.43 18.20
C VAL A 52 -43.69 0.86 18.63
N ILE A 53 -43.90 1.31 19.87
CA ILE A 53 -43.23 2.51 20.41
C ILE A 53 -41.71 2.30 20.51
N ILE A 54 -41.27 1.13 20.99
CA ILE A 54 -39.84 0.79 21.09
C ILE A 54 -39.22 0.70 19.69
N LEU A 55 -39.90 0.06 18.73
CA LEU A 55 -39.41 -0.07 17.37
C LEU A 55 -39.30 1.31 16.67
N SER A 56 -40.30 2.17 16.87
CA SER A 56 -40.32 3.52 16.32
C SER A 56 -39.20 4.41 16.89
N THR A 57 -38.95 4.32 18.20
CA THR A 57 -37.87 5.08 18.85
C THR A 57 -36.48 4.63 18.41
N ILE A 58 -36.25 3.31 18.23
CA ILE A 58 -35.00 2.78 17.66
C ILE A 58 -34.80 3.30 16.23
N PHE A 59 -35.87 3.30 15.41
CA PHE A 59 -35.81 3.77 14.03
C PHE A 59 -35.49 5.27 13.96
N LEU A 60 -36.15 6.08 14.78
CA LEU A 60 -35.87 7.51 14.92
C LEU A 60 -34.43 7.79 15.37
N TYR A 61 -33.93 7.04 16.35
CA TYR A 61 -32.55 7.15 16.82
C TYR A 61 -31.54 6.85 15.71
N ARG A 62 -31.81 5.84 14.87
CA ARG A 62 -30.98 5.52 13.69
C ARG A 62 -30.99 6.65 12.66
N ILE A 63 -32.14 7.27 12.39
CA ILE A 63 -32.24 8.41 11.46
C ILE A 63 -31.42 9.60 11.98
N ILE A 64 -31.52 9.92 13.26
CA ILE A 64 -30.77 11.02 13.88
C ILE A 64 -29.25 10.78 13.80
N LEU A 65 -28.80 9.52 13.94
CA LEU A 65 -27.39 9.15 13.77
C LEU A 65 -26.88 9.27 12.33
N ILE A 66 -27.73 9.05 11.33
CA ILE A 66 -27.37 9.18 9.91
C ILE A 66 -27.30 10.65 9.49
N PHE A 67 -28.11 11.52 10.10
CA PHE A 67 -28.19 12.95 9.78
C PHE A 67 -26.85 13.72 9.84
N PRO A 68 -25.98 13.57 10.86
CA PRO A 68 -24.68 14.24 10.88
C PRO A 68 -23.72 13.73 9.81
N ILE A 69 -23.80 12.45 9.44
CA ILE A 69 -23.03 11.88 8.33
C ILE A 69 -23.51 12.53 7.03
N LEU A 70 -24.82 12.61 6.83
CA LEU A 70 -25.42 13.27 5.67
C LEU A 70 -25.04 14.76 5.62
N LYS A 71 -25.04 15.48 6.74
CA LYS A 71 -24.70 16.91 6.79
C LYS A 71 -23.22 17.18 6.50
N ASN A 72 -22.32 16.31 6.98
CA ASN A 72 -20.88 16.43 6.79
C ASN A 72 -20.37 15.69 5.56
N TYR A 73 -21.24 14.98 4.84
CA TYR A 73 -20.87 14.30 3.60
C TYR A 73 -20.52 15.37 2.56
N PRO A 74 -19.36 15.28 1.89
CA PRO A 74 -18.94 16.28 0.92
C PRO A 74 -19.71 16.09 -0.40
N TRP A 75 -21.00 16.46 -0.42
CA TRP A 75 -21.88 16.36 -1.60
C TRP A 75 -21.37 17.12 -2.84
N LYS A 76 -20.43 18.05 -2.64
CA LYS A 76 -19.82 18.89 -3.67
C LYS A 76 -18.39 18.51 -4.02
N ALA A 77 -17.88 17.36 -3.54
CA ALA A 77 -16.63 16.83 -4.06
C ALA A 77 -16.82 16.58 -5.56
N ASN A 78 -16.14 17.35 -6.41
CA ASN A 78 -16.12 17.13 -7.84
C ASN A 78 -15.36 15.83 -8.08
N PHE A 79 -16.04 14.68 -7.99
CA PHE A 79 -15.46 13.36 -8.25
C PHE A 79 -14.67 13.31 -9.56
N LYS A 80 -15.09 14.13 -10.55
CA LYS A 80 -14.42 14.29 -11.83
C LYS A 80 -13.06 15.00 -11.74
N GLU A 81 -12.89 15.95 -10.81
CA GLU A 81 -11.60 16.62 -10.56
C GLU A 81 -10.67 15.72 -9.75
N GLU A 82 -11.18 15.02 -8.73
CA GLU A 82 -10.39 14.05 -7.96
C GLU A 82 -9.88 12.91 -8.84
N GLU A 83 -10.73 12.36 -9.71
CA GLU A 83 -10.33 11.30 -10.63
C GLU A 83 -9.32 11.78 -11.69
N LYS A 84 -9.40 13.05 -12.09
CA LYS A 84 -8.42 13.69 -12.96
C LYS A 84 -7.07 13.84 -12.26
N ILE A 85 -7.06 14.32 -11.02
CA ILE A 85 -5.84 14.44 -10.19
C ILE A 85 -5.21 13.07 -9.95
N LEU A 86 -6.02 12.03 -9.72
CA LEU A 86 -5.54 10.66 -9.53
C LEU A 86 -4.86 10.12 -10.80
N ARG A 87 -5.47 10.32 -11.97
CA ARG A 87 -4.87 9.96 -13.27
C ARG A 87 -3.59 10.74 -13.57
N GLU A 88 -3.56 12.03 -13.24
CA GLU A 88 -2.37 12.86 -13.41
C GLU A 88 -1.22 12.40 -12.49
N LYS A 89 -1.52 12.06 -11.23
CA LYS A 89 -0.55 11.45 -10.31
C LYS A 89 0.01 10.14 -10.84
N GLU A 90 -0.86 9.25 -11.32
CA GLU A 90 -0.43 7.96 -11.87
C GLU A 90 0.46 8.13 -13.11
N ASN A 91 0.16 9.13 -13.96
CA ASN A 91 1.01 9.48 -15.10
C ASN A 91 2.36 10.05 -14.68
N ILE A 92 2.40 10.92 -13.66
CA ILE A 92 3.65 11.46 -13.11
C ILE A 92 4.50 10.35 -12.49
N GLU A 93 3.90 9.41 -11.76
CA GLU A 93 4.61 8.24 -11.22
C GLU A 93 5.18 7.37 -12.34
N LYS A 94 4.41 7.09 -13.38
CA LYS A 94 4.91 6.34 -14.56
C LYS A 94 6.07 7.06 -15.24
N LEU A 95 5.97 8.38 -15.40
CA LEU A 95 7.06 9.20 -15.95
C LEU A 95 8.29 9.17 -15.06
N LEU A 96 8.16 9.35 -13.75
CA LEU A 96 9.27 9.26 -12.79
C LEU A 96 9.93 7.87 -12.81
N LEU A 97 9.14 6.81 -12.90
CA LEU A 97 9.64 5.44 -12.96
C LEU A 97 10.39 5.19 -14.27
N TRP A 98 9.90 5.77 -15.38
CA TRP A 98 10.60 5.76 -16.66
C TRP A 98 11.89 6.59 -16.59
N THR A 99 11.87 7.79 -16.02
CA THR A 99 13.07 8.63 -15.82
C THR A 99 14.10 7.93 -14.95
N ASN A 100 13.70 7.23 -13.88
CA ASN A 100 14.60 6.46 -13.03
C ASN A 100 15.20 5.26 -13.74
N ARG A 101 14.40 4.53 -14.54
CA ARG A 101 14.93 3.45 -15.39
C ARG A 101 15.87 4.00 -16.45
N PHE A 102 15.50 5.08 -17.12
CA PHE A 102 16.28 5.74 -18.15
C PHE A 102 17.59 6.30 -17.57
N HIS A 103 17.57 6.91 -16.38
CA HIS A 103 18.77 7.32 -15.67
C HIS A 103 19.62 6.11 -15.33
N LYS A 104 19.06 5.03 -14.77
CA LYS A 104 19.84 3.85 -14.40
C LYS A 104 20.43 3.14 -15.61
N GLU A 105 19.71 3.05 -16.72
CA GLU A 105 20.17 2.39 -17.94
C GLU A 105 21.17 3.25 -18.68
N ILE A 106 20.82 4.50 -19.00
CA ILE A 106 21.68 5.39 -19.79
C ILE A 106 22.88 5.89 -18.98
N ILE A 107 22.73 6.24 -17.71
CA ILE A 107 23.89 6.71 -16.92
C ILE A 107 24.85 5.54 -16.66
N ASN A 108 24.39 4.30 -16.44
CA ASN A 108 25.32 3.17 -16.34
C ASN A 108 25.93 2.79 -17.69
N GLU A 109 25.21 2.99 -18.79
CA GLU A 109 25.70 2.71 -20.15
C GLU A 109 26.70 3.79 -20.64
N ILE A 110 26.56 5.03 -20.17
CA ILE A 110 27.48 6.16 -20.45
C ILE A 110 28.61 6.22 -19.41
N ASN A 111 28.34 5.86 -18.15
CA ASN A 111 29.22 6.06 -17.02
C ASN A 111 29.10 4.86 -16.05
N PRO A 112 29.78 3.72 -16.30
CA PRO A 112 29.71 2.52 -15.47
C PRO A 112 30.04 2.85 -14.01
N ALA A 113 29.01 2.90 -13.17
CA ALA A 113 29.13 3.27 -11.76
C ALA A 113 30.09 2.33 -10.99
N ASN A 114 30.18 1.06 -11.40
CA ASN A 114 31.13 0.09 -10.86
C ASN A 114 32.58 0.46 -11.19
N LEU A 115 32.82 1.06 -12.35
CA LEU A 115 34.14 1.53 -12.77
C LEU A 115 34.52 2.80 -12.03
N VAL A 116 33.58 3.76 -11.89
CA VAL A 116 33.78 4.97 -11.08
C VAL A 116 34.07 4.60 -9.62
N ALA A 117 33.33 3.63 -9.07
CA ALA A 117 33.61 3.10 -7.74
C ALA A 117 34.99 2.43 -7.68
N ALA A 118 35.35 1.59 -8.66
CA ALA A 118 36.68 0.98 -8.73
C ALA A 118 37.81 2.01 -8.83
N VAL A 119 37.58 3.13 -9.53
CA VAL A 119 38.50 4.27 -9.58
C VAL A 119 38.61 4.90 -8.21
N CYS A 120 37.49 5.38 -7.65
CA CYS A 120 37.44 6.11 -6.39
C CYS A 120 37.87 5.27 -5.16
N PHE A 121 37.73 3.95 -5.23
CA PHE A 121 38.09 3.00 -4.17
C PHE A 121 39.26 2.09 -4.55
N SER A 122 40.02 2.41 -5.61
CA SER A 122 41.27 1.71 -5.83
C SER A 122 42.21 2.06 -4.68
N ASP A 123 42.38 1.12 -3.75
CA ASP A 123 43.32 1.14 -2.63
C ASP A 123 44.78 1.12 -3.15
N VAL A 124 45.14 2.06 -4.02
CA VAL A 124 46.50 2.25 -4.50
C VAL A 124 47.18 3.24 -3.55
N PRO A 125 47.97 2.75 -2.58
CA PRO A 125 48.60 3.63 -1.60
C PRO A 125 49.51 4.64 -2.32
N GLY A 126 49.40 5.91 -1.97
CA GLY A 126 50.25 6.97 -2.54
C GLY A 126 49.82 7.52 -3.91
N LEU A 127 48.69 7.07 -4.47
CA LEU A 127 48.12 7.62 -5.70
C LEU A 127 46.80 8.34 -5.40
N GLN A 128 46.73 9.63 -5.69
CA GLN A 128 45.51 10.40 -5.58
C GLN A 128 44.92 10.64 -6.97
N ILE A 129 43.59 10.53 -7.06
CA ILE A 129 42.85 10.67 -8.31
C ILE A 129 42.23 12.07 -8.34
N GLU A 130 42.65 12.88 -9.31
CA GLU A 130 42.16 14.25 -9.49
C GLU A 130 40.88 14.26 -10.34
N GLN A 131 40.86 13.48 -11.41
CA GLN A 131 39.73 13.45 -12.33
C GLN A 131 39.59 12.08 -12.99
N PHE A 132 38.34 11.64 -13.16
CA PHE A 132 38.01 10.49 -13.98
C PHE A 132 36.99 10.86 -15.04
N HIS A 133 37.26 10.45 -16.28
CA HIS A 133 36.41 10.71 -17.42
C HIS A 133 36.33 9.48 -18.34
N MET A 134 35.17 9.28 -18.96
CA MET A 134 34.96 8.26 -19.98
C MET A 134 34.37 8.90 -21.22
N GLU A 135 35.02 8.64 -22.36
CA GLU A 135 34.59 9.10 -23.67
C GLU A 135 34.20 7.90 -24.51
N LEU A 136 32.97 7.88 -25.03
CA LEU A 136 32.57 6.92 -26.04
C LEU A 136 33.16 7.36 -27.39
N LEU A 137 33.97 6.51 -28.00
CA LEU A 137 34.52 6.76 -29.33
C LEU A 137 33.52 6.26 -30.38
N ASP A 138 32.74 7.19 -30.93
CA ASP A 138 31.70 6.93 -31.95
C ASP A 138 32.19 6.10 -33.14
N THR A 139 33.49 6.15 -33.44
CA THR A 139 34.11 5.46 -34.57
C THR A 139 34.48 4.01 -34.32
N SER A 140 34.52 3.53 -33.06
CA SER A 140 35.13 2.23 -32.75
C SER A 140 34.36 1.36 -31.74
N HIS A 141 33.20 1.81 -31.25
CA HIS A 141 32.46 1.16 -30.15
C HIS A 141 33.33 0.88 -28.90
N ARG A 142 34.46 1.58 -28.78
CA ARG A 142 35.36 1.53 -27.64
C ARG A 142 35.13 2.75 -26.76
N ILE A 143 35.32 2.55 -25.48
CA ILE A 143 35.20 3.58 -24.46
C ILE A 143 36.61 3.88 -23.99
N ARG A 144 37.00 5.14 -24.14
CA ARG A 144 38.28 5.65 -23.66
C ARG A 144 38.08 6.10 -22.21
N CYS A 145 38.70 5.39 -21.29
CA CYS A 145 38.81 5.80 -19.90
C CYS A 145 40.04 6.70 -19.76
N ILE A 146 39.86 7.85 -19.12
CA ILE A 146 40.89 8.85 -18.85
C ILE A 146 40.89 9.13 -17.35
N LEU A 147 41.99 8.77 -16.68
CA LEU A 147 42.26 9.09 -15.28
C LEU A 147 43.34 10.18 -15.24
N LYS A 148 43.11 11.28 -14.52
CA LYS A 148 44.18 12.20 -14.12
C LYS A 148 44.54 11.90 -12.68
N VAL A 149 45.83 11.69 -12.45
CA VAL A 149 46.36 11.27 -11.15
C VAL A 149 47.56 12.10 -10.74
N HIS A 150 47.76 12.21 -9.44
CA HIS A 150 48.97 12.74 -8.84
C HIS A 150 49.54 11.78 -7.80
N SER A 151 50.87 11.66 -7.80
CA SER A 151 51.59 10.87 -6.81
C SER A 151 51.76 11.66 -5.51
N GLU A 152 51.51 11.03 -4.36
CA GLU A 152 51.88 11.60 -3.06
C GLU A 152 53.41 11.62 -2.88
N GLU A 153 54.10 10.61 -3.42
CA GLU A 153 55.56 10.52 -3.35
C GLU A 153 56.21 11.33 -4.49
N PRO A 154 57.11 12.27 -4.17
CA PRO A 154 57.87 12.99 -5.17
C PRO A 154 59.02 12.11 -5.69
N ASN A 155 59.12 12.00 -7.03
CA ASN A 155 60.32 11.62 -7.80
C ASN A 155 60.65 10.14 -8.05
N SER A 156 59.75 9.34 -8.63
CA SER A 156 60.26 8.39 -9.62
C SER A 156 59.23 8.02 -10.69
N ILE A 157 59.66 8.03 -11.96
CA ILE A 157 58.88 7.51 -13.10
C ILE A 157 58.60 6.01 -12.89
N GLU A 158 59.46 5.31 -12.15
CA GLU A 158 59.30 3.91 -11.79
C GLU A 158 58.09 3.70 -10.88
N THR A 159 57.85 4.61 -9.93
CA THR A 159 56.68 4.62 -9.04
C THR A 159 55.38 4.79 -9.85
N LEU A 160 55.40 5.62 -10.89
CA LEU A 160 54.26 5.73 -11.81
C LEU A 160 53.98 4.39 -12.50
N GLY A 161 55.01 3.73 -13.04
CA GLY A 161 54.88 2.40 -13.64
C GLY A 161 54.21 1.39 -12.70
N PHE A 162 54.60 1.42 -11.42
CA PHE A 162 54.00 0.61 -10.37
C PHE A 162 52.53 0.97 -10.11
N TYR A 163 52.20 2.26 -10.00
CA TYR A 163 50.82 2.72 -9.82
C TYR A 163 49.92 2.36 -11.00
N CYS A 164 50.42 2.42 -12.23
CA CYS A 164 49.66 2.00 -13.40
C CYS A 164 49.31 0.51 -13.37
N ALA A 165 50.26 -0.34 -12.93
CA ALA A 165 50.00 -1.77 -12.76
C ALA A 165 48.95 -2.02 -11.66
N LEU A 166 49.01 -1.28 -10.56
CA LEU A 166 48.04 -1.40 -9.47
C LEU A 166 46.63 -0.94 -9.87
N VAL A 167 46.52 0.19 -10.58
CA VAL A 167 45.24 0.66 -11.13
C VAL A 167 44.67 -0.35 -12.12
N SER A 168 45.52 -0.88 -13.02
CA SER A 168 45.13 -1.94 -13.97
C SER A 168 44.58 -3.18 -13.25
N LEU A 169 45.23 -3.60 -12.15
CA LEU A 169 44.79 -4.74 -11.34
C LEU A 169 43.48 -4.46 -10.57
N ALA A 170 43.32 -3.26 -10.01
CA ALA A 170 42.10 -2.87 -9.30
C ALA A 170 40.88 -2.86 -10.24
N PHE A 171 41.09 -2.41 -11.47
CA PHE A 171 40.08 -2.48 -12.52
C PHE A 171 39.80 -3.90 -12.98
N GLU A 172 40.83 -4.75 -13.13
CA GLU A 172 40.66 -6.16 -13.47
C GLU A 172 39.80 -6.89 -12.43
N LYS A 173 40.00 -6.62 -11.13
CA LYS A 173 39.16 -7.20 -10.06
C LYS A 173 37.70 -6.77 -10.16
N SER A 174 37.44 -5.56 -10.64
CA SER A 174 36.09 -4.97 -10.69
C SER A 174 35.32 -5.36 -11.96
N VAL A 175 36.03 -5.51 -13.08
CA VAL A 175 35.48 -5.87 -14.39
C VAL A 175 35.55 -7.38 -14.66
N GLY A 176 36.41 -8.11 -13.95
CA GLY A 176 36.65 -9.54 -14.15
C GLY A 176 37.46 -9.87 -15.41
N LYS A 177 38.02 -8.86 -16.09
CA LYS A 177 38.86 -9.01 -17.28
C LYS A 177 40.15 -8.23 -17.14
N LYS A 178 41.21 -8.70 -17.80
CA LYS A 178 42.49 -7.98 -17.87
C LYS A 178 42.33 -6.67 -18.61
N VAL A 179 42.50 -5.58 -17.88
CA VAL A 179 42.50 -4.21 -18.39
C VAL A 179 43.89 -3.64 -18.21
N LYS A 180 44.48 -3.08 -19.27
CA LYS A 180 45.80 -2.45 -19.20
C LYS A 180 45.67 -0.95 -19.40
N PHE A 181 46.12 -0.18 -18.42
CA PHE A 181 46.28 1.26 -18.56
C PHE A 181 47.64 1.61 -19.15
N GLU A 182 47.68 2.72 -19.87
CA GLU A 182 48.89 3.30 -20.44
C GLU A 182 48.99 4.76 -20.02
N PHE A 183 50.22 5.21 -19.72
CA PHE A 183 50.45 6.62 -19.44
C PHE A 183 50.47 7.44 -20.72
N SER A 184 49.79 8.56 -20.66
CA SER A 184 49.85 9.65 -21.61
C SER A 184 50.06 10.95 -20.83
N ASN A 185 50.70 11.94 -21.46
CA ASN A 185 50.88 13.28 -20.89
C ASN A 185 51.41 13.27 -19.44
N ILE A 186 52.62 12.73 -19.25
CA ILE A 186 53.31 12.77 -17.95
C ILE A 186 53.91 14.17 -17.78
N GLU A 187 53.45 14.90 -16.78
CA GLU A 187 54.04 16.17 -16.38
C GLU A 187 55.04 15.90 -15.26
N LEU A 188 56.32 15.90 -15.64
CA LEU A 188 57.39 15.71 -14.68
C LEU A 188 57.59 17.00 -13.87
N PRO A 189 57.74 16.87 -12.54
CA PRO A 189 57.99 18.00 -11.66
C PRO A 189 59.29 18.71 -12.04
N LYS A 190 59.26 20.04 -12.11
CA LYS A 190 60.46 20.85 -12.39
C LYS A 190 61.30 21.03 -11.12
N GLU A 191 60.67 20.89 -9.95
CA GLU A 191 61.32 20.96 -8.65
C GLU A 191 61.27 19.62 -7.91
N LYS A 192 62.30 19.28 -7.14
CA LYS A 192 62.43 18.00 -6.40
C LYS A 192 61.31 17.71 -5.37
N LYS A 193 60.41 18.65 -5.11
CA LYS A 193 59.28 18.49 -4.16
C LYS A 193 57.91 18.48 -4.83
N GLU A 194 57.84 18.72 -6.14
CA GLU A 194 56.58 18.73 -6.86
C GLU A 194 56.11 17.29 -7.12
N GLN A 195 54.79 17.10 -7.02
CA GLN A 195 54.13 15.82 -7.27
C GLN A 195 54.11 15.53 -8.77
N ILE A 196 54.33 14.27 -9.16
CA ILE A 196 54.23 13.89 -10.56
C ILE A 196 52.75 13.79 -10.94
N ARG A 197 52.36 14.45 -12.03
CA ARG A 197 51.02 14.36 -12.61
C ARG A 197 51.08 13.53 -13.87
N ALA A 198 50.09 12.65 -14.06
CA ALA A 198 50.01 11.83 -15.24
C ALA A 198 48.56 11.56 -15.64
N THR A 199 48.36 11.32 -16.94
CA THR A 199 47.07 10.88 -17.47
C THR A 199 47.14 9.40 -17.80
N LEU A 200 46.38 8.57 -17.09
CA LEU A 200 46.21 7.15 -17.38
C LEU A 200 45.08 6.99 -18.40
N THR A 201 45.35 6.28 -19.49
CA THR A 201 44.34 6.00 -20.52
C THR A 201 44.19 4.51 -20.75
N CYS A 202 42.95 4.06 -20.90
CA CYS A 202 42.63 2.70 -21.31
C CYS A 202 41.48 2.71 -22.31
N PHE A 203 41.44 1.72 -23.19
CA PHE A 203 40.34 1.50 -24.12
C PHE A 203 39.61 0.22 -23.73
N LEU A 204 38.34 0.36 -23.33
CA LEU A 204 37.45 -0.74 -23.01
C LEU A 204 36.46 -0.96 -24.15
N SER A 205 36.00 -2.19 -24.34
CA SER A 205 34.84 -2.44 -25.18
C SER A 205 33.56 -2.20 -24.37
N LYS A 206 32.45 -1.87 -25.04
CA LYS A 206 31.14 -1.70 -24.37
C LYS A 206 30.69 -2.97 -23.62
N GLU A 207 31.13 -4.13 -24.07
CA GLU A 207 30.86 -5.43 -23.43
C GLU A 207 31.59 -5.61 -22.11
N ASP A 208 32.72 -4.93 -21.91
CA ASP A 208 33.49 -4.98 -20.67
C ASP A 208 32.86 -4.13 -19.55
N LEU A 209 31.79 -3.39 -19.84
CA LEU A 209 31.11 -2.51 -18.90
C LEU A 209 29.74 -3.02 -18.43
N ARG A 210 29.31 -4.19 -18.94
CA ARG A 210 28.05 -4.84 -18.56
C ARG A 210 28.21 -5.68 -17.30
#